data_AF-A0A286P361-F1
#
_entry.id   AF-A0A286P361-F1
#
_cell.length_a   1.000
_cell.length_b   1.000
_cell.length_c   1.000
_cell.angle_alpha   90.00
_cell.angle_beta   90.00
_cell.angle_gamma   90.00
#
_symmetry.space_group_name_H-M   'P 1'
#
loop_
_entity.id
_entity.type
_entity.pdbx_description
1 polymer ?
#
loop_
_entity_poly.entity_id
_entity_poly.type
_entity_poly.pdbx_seq_one_letter_code
_entity_poly.pdbx_strand_id
1 'polypeptide(L)'
;MTGQSLHKHRNLKLDFFRGFALLIIFINHIPANEWLVFTPSRYGLSDAAEIFVFLSGYAAAIAYGRSFRVSGLWLGSVRVFYRCAQIYGAHLTLFMLLAVICVLGNAVFGDPDYIRALNLQYFFDETQEAILGLISLRYVPNYFDILPMYFVVMLWIPVVWALSRMHVALALAFPIGVYLAMWHYGLELSAEPDSDRPWFFNPFGWQLIFFTGFAFGSGWIKPPAYKAWLAAACLAFVILSLPLTPAAELRPTEFLIRLHADLQPWLDKTHLGPLRWTYFLALAYLVTLILRNCEDGLNSKAVRPVIEMGQQSLPIFMLTMALSYVGGMILDQFGHGMVILAAVNLGGCAFLLLAARTMAWLKSSPWKAQTERGAFSSAGQGAESTPPIPLFAPLSSGLKQIPAVVFAGFVAAVPLYLSQKGTVAQYSVLAMRGAGGAFTEDHVGNAASVPRNLELPRP
;
A
#
# COMPACT_ATOMS: atom_id res chain seq x y z
N MET A 1 40.45 -24.84 7.40
CA MET A 1 39.61 -23.78 7.99
C MET A 1 38.37 -23.64 7.12
N THR A 2 37.29 -24.27 7.54
CA THR A 2 36.04 -24.41 6.80
C THR A 2 35.31 -23.07 6.74
N GLY A 3 35.11 -22.57 5.52
CA GLY A 3 34.29 -21.41 5.24
C GLY A 3 32.83 -21.69 5.60
N GLN A 4 32.43 -21.29 6.80
CA GLN A 4 31.02 -21.08 7.08
C GLN A 4 30.57 -19.89 6.23
N SER A 5 29.83 -20.16 5.16
CA SER A 5 29.00 -19.15 4.53
C SER A 5 28.07 -18.62 5.63
N LEU A 6 28.28 -17.36 6.03
CA LEU A 6 27.37 -16.65 6.93
C LEU A 6 26.04 -16.52 6.19
N HIS A 7 25.20 -17.54 6.32
CA HIS A 7 23.79 -17.48 5.93
C HIS A 7 23.21 -16.30 6.69
N LYS A 8 22.99 -15.20 5.96
CA LYS A 8 22.38 -13.97 6.45
C LYS A 8 21.06 -14.37 7.11
N HIS A 9 21.02 -14.41 8.44
CA HIS A 9 19.83 -14.73 9.19
C HIS A 9 18.81 -13.62 8.94
N ARG A 10 17.94 -13.84 7.96
CA ARG A 10 16.87 -12.95 7.57
C ARG A 10 15.85 -12.93 8.71
N ASN A 11 15.35 -11.76 9.08
CA ASN A 11 14.42 -11.62 10.19
C ASN A 11 13.01 -12.07 9.77
N LEU A 12 12.68 -13.33 10.02
CA LEU A 12 11.40 -13.94 9.65
C LEU A 12 10.20 -13.29 10.35
N LYS A 13 10.37 -12.76 11.58
CA LYS A 13 9.33 -12.02 12.30
C LYS A 13 8.91 -10.79 11.50
N LEU A 14 9.90 -10.03 11.02
CA LEU A 14 9.64 -8.84 10.21
C LEU A 14 8.92 -9.16 8.91
N ASP A 15 9.34 -10.22 8.20
CA ASP A 15 8.67 -10.64 6.97
C ASP A 15 7.24 -11.14 7.27
N PHE A 16 7.01 -11.88 8.35
CA PHE A 16 5.67 -12.32 8.76
C PHE A 16 4.71 -11.13 8.98
N PHE A 17 5.11 -10.14 9.79
CA PHE A 17 4.23 -8.99 10.05
C PHE A 17 3.98 -8.12 8.83
N ARG A 18 4.95 -8.02 7.90
CA ARG A 18 4.73 -7.36 6.61
C ARG A 18 3.70 -8.11 5.77
N GLY A 19 3.78 -9.44 5.74
CA GLY A 19 2.79 -10.27 5.07
C GLY A 19 1.41 -10.11 5.69
N PHE A 20 1.33 -10.20 7.02
CA PHE A 20 0.07 -10.03 7.73
C PHE A 20 -0.57 -8.65 7.48
N ALA A 21 0.23 -7.58 7.50
CA ALA A 21 -0.24 -6.24 7.16
C ALA A 21 -0.81 -6.16 5.72
N LEU A 22 -0.19 -6.83 4.75
CA LEU A 22 -0.69 -6.86 3.36
C LEU A 22 -2.05 -7.58 3.24
N LEU A 23 -2.31 -8.62 4.04
CA LEU A 23 -3.65 -9.26 4.07
C LEU A 23 -4.70 -8.31 4.66
N ILE A 24 -4.36 -7.57 5.72
CA ILE A 24 -5.26 -6.57 6.29
C ILE A 24 -5.51 -5.44 5.29
N ILE A 25 -4.46 -4.94 4.62
CA ILE A 25 -4.59 -3.92 3.56
C ILE A 25 -5.54 -4.41 2.48
N PHE A 26 -5.43 -5.67 2.05
CA PHE A 26 -6.33 -6.25 1.06
C PHE A 26 -7.80 -6.11 1.49
N ILE A 27 -8.15 -6.63 2.66
CA ILE A 27 -9.52 -6.62 3.19
C ILE A 27 -10.03 -5.18 3.33
N ASN A 28 -9.19 -4.29 3.86
CA ASN A 28 -9.54 -2.90 4.15
C ASN A 28 -9.76 -2.03 2.92
N HIS A 29 -9.15 -2.38 1.78
CA HIS A 29 -9.24 -1.59 0.56
C HIS A 29 -10.26 -2.12 -0.42
N ILE A 30 -10.96 -3.23 -0.12
CA ILE A 30 -12.11 -3.65 -0.92
C ILE A 30 -13.26 -2.67 -0.60
N PRO A 31 -13.76 -1.90 -1.59
CA PRO A 31 -14.94 -1.05 -1.41
C PRO A 31 -16.13 -1.84 -0.86
N ALA A 32 -16.90 -1.22 0.04
CA ALA A 32 -18.12 -1.79 0.65
C ALA A 32 -17.96 -3.19 1.31
N ASN A 33 -16.75 -3.57 1.69
CA ASN A 33 -16.49 -4.89 2.27
C ASN A 33 -16.86 -4.98 3.76
N GLU A 34 -17.85 -5.81 4.09
CA GLU A 34 -18.27 -6.03 5.47
C GLU A 34 -17.18 -6.69 6.35
N TRP A 35 -16.24 -7.44 5.76
CA TRP A 35 -15.16 -8.09 6.52
C TRP A 35 -14.14 -7.11 7.11
N LEU A 36 -14.24 -5.82 6.77
CA LEU A 36 -13.58 -4.72 7.50
C LEU A 36 -13.81 -4.82 9.02
N VAL A 37 -14.95 -5.37 9.48
CA VAL A 37 -15.23 -5.56 10.92
C VAL A 37 -14.30 -6.54 11.62
N PHE A 38 -13.49 -7.31 10.89
CA PHE A 38 -12.49 -8.21 11.47
C PHE A 38 -11.08 -7.61 11.49
N THR A 39 -10.92 -6.35 11.07
CA THR A 39 -9.61 -5.72 10.97
C THR A 39 -9.44 -4.60 12.01
N PRO A 40 -8.19 -4.31 12.42
CA PRO A 40 -7.94 -3.28 13.43
C PRO A 40 -8.41 -1.88 13.03
N SER A 41 -8.50 -1.57 11.73
CA SER A 41 -8.92 -0.24 11.24
C SER A 41 -10.32 0.17 11.65
N ARG A 42 -11.17 -0.80 12.04
CA ARG A 42 -12.55 -0.53 12.43
C ARG A 42 -12.71 -0.14 13.90
N TYR A 43 -11.77 -0.54 14.76
CA TYR A 43 -11.89 -0.33 16.22
C TYR A 43 -10.69 0.39 16.83
N GLY A 44 -9.50 0.13 16.32
CA GLY A 44 -8.26 0.67 16.84
C GLY A 44 -7.93 2.03 16.24
N LEU A 45 -7.18 2.83 17.00
CA LEU A 45 -6.62 4.09 16.51
C LEU A 45 -5.51 3.87 15.48
N SER A 46 -4.97 2.66 15.36
CA SER A 46 -3.93 2.27 14.41
C SER A 46 -4.39 1.05 13.60
N ASP A 47 -3.93 0.99 12.35
CA ASP A 47 -4.24 -0.06 11.39
C ASP A 47 -2.97 -0.59 10.69
N ALA A 48 -3.16 -1.30 9.57
CA ALA A 48 -2.06 -1.89 8.82
C ALA A 48 -1.06 -0.87 8.26
N ALA A 49 -1.44 0.39 8.07
CA ALA A 49 -0.54 1.44 7.58
C ALA A 49 0.59 1.71 8.59
N GLU A 50 0.31 1.90 9.89
CA GLU A 50 1.37 2.08 10.89
C GLU A 50 2.31 0.87 10.95
N ILE A 51 1.75 -0.34 10.95
CA ILE A 51 2.51 -1.58 10.97
C ILE A 51 3.47 -1.61 9.77
N PHE A 52 2.95 -1.33 8.57
CA PHE A 52 3.72 -1.37 7.34
C PHE A 52 4.81 -0.28 7.29
N VAL A 53 4.53 0.94 7.75
CA VAL A 53 5.47 2.07 7.79
C VAL A 53 6.57 1.86 8.83
N PHE A 54 6.21 1.46 10.04
CA PHE A 54 7.17 1.12 11.09
C PHE A 54 8.13 0.00 10.65
N LEU A 55 7.58 -1.12 10.13
CA LEU A 55 8.41 -2.25 9.69
C LEU A 55 9.27 -1.92 8.47
N SER A 56 8.83 -0.99 7.62
CA SER A 56 9.63 -0.48 6.52
C SER A 56 10.81 0.34 7.01
N GLY A 57 10.62 1.21 8.02
CA GLY A 57 11.71 1.92 8.68
C GLY A 57 12.71 0.97 9.35
N TYR A 58 12.21 -0.03 10.09
CA TYR A 58 13.04 -1.05 10.71
C TYR A 58 13.85 -1.85 9.68
N ALA A 59 13.22 -2.27 8.58
CA ALA A 59 13.90 -2.96 7.50
C ALA A 59 14.93 -2.07 6.79
N ALA A 60 14.62 -0.78 6.61
CA ALA A 60 15.51 0.19 6.01
C ALA A 60 16.78 0.39 6.83
N ALA A 61 16.68 0.49 8.16
CA ALA A 61 17.84 0.54 9.04
C ALA A 61 18.79 -0.65 8.84
N ILE A 62 18.24 -1.87 8.78
CA ILE A 62 19.04 -3.08 8.56
C ILE A 62 19.62 -3.13 7.14
N ALA A 63 18.81 -2.77 6.13
CA ALA A 63 19.18 -2.88 4.73
C ALA A 63 20.24 -1.85 4.32
N TYR A 64 20.07 -0.60 4.72
CA TYR A 64 20.91 0.52 4.30
C TYR A 64 22.01 0.86 5.32
N GLY A 65 21.81 0.60 6.61
CA GLY A 65 22.82 0.88 7.64
C GLY A 65 24.16 0.20 7.35
N ARG A 66 24.14 -1.05 6.85
CA ARG A 66 25.36 -1.72 6.37
C ARG A 66 25.97 -1.04 5.15
N SER A 67 25.15 -0.62 4.18
CA SER A 67 25.66 0.07 2.98
C SER A 67 26.34 1.39 3.32
N PHE A 68 25.74 2.20 4.18
CA PHE A 68 26.37 3.45 4.59
C PHE A 68 27.66 3.21 5.40
N ARG A 69 27.67 2.20 6.28
CA ARG A 69 28.86 1.86 7.09
C ARG A 69 30.03 1.32 6.26
N VAL A 70 29.76 0.50 5.25
CA VAL A 70 30.80 -0.17 4.44
C VAL A 70 31.20 0.65 3.21
N SER A 71 30.24 1.32 2.57
CA SER A 71 30.43 2.00 1.28
C SER A 71 30.40 3.53 1.38
N GLY A 72 30.21 4.07 2.58
CA GLY A 72 30.16 5.51 2.83
C GLY A 72 28.81 6.16 2.48
N LEU A 73 28.70 7.47 2.75
CA LEU A 73 27.48 8.24 2.55
C LEU A 73 27.03 8.22 1.09
N TRP A 74 27.95 8.46 0.15
CA TRP A 74 27.62 8.56 -1.27
C TRP A 74 26.99 7.28 -1.84
N LEU A 75 27.72 6.15 -1.80
CA LEU A 75 27.20 4.88 -2.34
C LEU A 75 26.00 4.36 -1.55
N GLY A 76 25.92 4.65 -0.25
CA GLY A 76 24.73 4.40 0.56
C GLY A 76 23.51 5.17 0.04
N SER A 77 23.66 6.46 -0.24
CA SER A 77 22.60 7.32 -0.80
C SER A 77 22.16 6.86 -2.18
N VAL A 78 23.10 6.49 -3.07
CA VAL A 78 22.77 5.93 -4.40
C VAL A 78 21.87 4.70 -4.27
N ARG A 79 22.14 3.82 -3.31
CA ARG A 79 21.30 2.63 -3.06
C ARG A 79 19.90 2.99 -2.55
N VAL A 80 19.79 4.04 -1.73
CA VAL A 80 18.49 4.57 -1.28
C VAL A 80 17.73 5.17 -2.46
N PHE A 81 18.36 6.03 -3.25
CA PHE A 81 17.74 6.67 -4.42
C PHE A 81 17.32 5.67 -5.49
N TYR A 82 18.11 4.62 -5.73
CA TYR A 82 17.70 3.51 -6.60
C TYR A 82 16.43 2.84 -6.09
N ARG A 83 16.26 2.69 -4.77
CA ARG A 83 15.01 2.17 -4.21
C ARG A 83 13.87 3.17 -4.32
N CYS A 84 14.11 4.46 -4.12
CA CYS A 84 13.12 5.52 -4.32
C CYS A 84 12.59 5.50 -5.76
N ALA A 85 13.47 5.35 -6.77
CA ALA A 85 13.07 5.22 -8.18
C ALA A 85 12.17 3.99 -8.43
N GLN A 86 12.44 2.85 -7.77
CA GLN A 86 11.57 1.67 -7.86
C GLN A 86 10.17 1.92 -7.24
N ILE A 87 10.09 2.64 -6.12
CA ILE A 87 8.82 2.96 -5.47
C ILE A 87 8.03 3.96 -6.32
N TYR A 88 8.71 4.98 -6.85
CA TYR A 88 8.12 5.95 -7.76
C TYR A 88 7.58 5.28 -9.03
N GLY A 89 8.37 4.42 -9.69
CA GLY A 89 7.90 3.66 -10.84
C GLY A 89 6.74 2.71 -10.51
N ALA A 90 6.75 2.10 -9.32
CA ALA A 90 5.64 1.28 -8.84
C ALA A 90 4.35 2.10 -8.60
N HIS A 91 4.48 3.32 -8.09
CA HIS A 91 3.35 4.25 -7.93
C HIS A 91 2.71 4.59 -9.29
N LEU A 92 3.51 5.03 -10.27
CA LEU A 92 3.01 5.33 -11.61
C LEU A 92 2.37 4.09 -12.28
N THR A 93 3.01 2.92 -12.15
CA THR A 93 2.49 1.67 -12.71
C THR A 93 1.16 1.28 -12.05
N LEU A 94 1.05 1.40 -10.73
CA LEU A 94 -0.16 1.10 -9.99
C LEU A 94 -1.30 2.05 -10.39
N PHE A 95 -1.01 3.34 -10.52
CA PHE A 95 -1.96 4.34 -11.02
C PHE A 95 -2.52 3.95 -12.38
N MET A 96 -1.64 3.71 -13.36
CA MET A 96 -2.06 3.36 -14.72
C MET A 96 -2.82 2.03 -14.75
N LEU A 97 -2.41 1.04 -13.96
CA LEU A 97 -3.12 -0.24 -13.85
C LEU A 97 -4.55 -0.05 -13.34
N LEU A 98 -4.75 0.78 -12.33
CA LEU A 98 -6.07 1.03 -11.74
C LEU A 98 -6.93 1.89 -12.67
N ALA A 99 -6.36 2.87 -13.36
CA ALA A 99 -7.05 3.61 -14.41
C ALA A 99 -7.58 2.67 -15.51
N VAL A 100 -6.77 1.71 -15.96
CA VAL A 100 -7.20 0.67 -16.92
C VAL A 100 -8.30 -0.21 -16.33
N ILE A 101 -8.18 -0.64 -15.06
CA ILE A 101 -9.21 -1.44 -14.38
C ILE A 101 -10.54 -0.68 -14.31
N CYS A 102 -10.52 0.63 -13.98
CA CYS A 102 -11.73 1.46 -13.98
C CYS A 102 -12.38 1.53 -15.37
N VAL A 103 -11.60 1.78 -16.41
CA VAL A 103 -12.11 1.83 -17.80
C VAL A 103 -12.72 0.49 -18.22
N LEU A 104 -12.06 -0.62 -17.90
CA LEU A 104 -12.59 -1.96 -18.17
C LEU A 104 -13.86 -2.25 -17.37
N GLY A 105 -13.89 -1.86 -16.09
CA GLY A 105 -15.08 -1.98 -15.24
C GLY A 105 -16.28 -1.25 -15.83
N ASN A 106 -16.09 0.01 -16.23
CA ASN A 106 -17.15 0.80 -16.86
C ASN A 106 -17.60 0.19 -18.21
N ALA A 107 -16.66 -0.30 -19.03
CA ALA A 107 -16.98 -0.91 -20.31
C ALA A 107 -17.74 -2.25 -20.17
N VAL A 108 -17.49 -3.02 -19.11
CA VAL A 108 -18.12 -4.33 -18.88
C VAL A 108 -19.45 -4.21 -18.15
N PHE A 109 -19.55 -3.34 -17.14
CA PHE A 109 -20.70 -3.30 -16.24
C PHE A 109 -21.58 -2.05 -16.41
N GLY A 110 -21.03 -0.93 -16.89
CA GLY A 110 -21.75 0.33 -17.06
C GLY A 110 -22.04 1.11 -15.77
N ASP A 111 -22.51 0.45 -14.72
CA ASP A 111 -22.85 1.05 -13.42
C ASP A 111 -22.33 0.18 -12.24
N PRO A 112 -21.80 0.76 -11.14
CA PRO A 112 -21.49 2.18 -10.97
C PRO A 112 -20.32 2.66 -11.83
N ASP A 113 -20.17 3.97 -11.98
CA ASP A 113 -18.99 4.56 -12.62
C ASP A 113 -17.76 4.40 -11.72
N TYR A 114 -16.90 3.43 -12.06
CA TYR A 114 -15.70 3.09 -11.31
C TYR A 114 -14.56 4.09 -11.48
N ILE A 115 -14.58 4.94 -12.51
CA ILE A 115 -13.65 6.07 -12.61
C ILE A 115 -14.02 7.08 -11.53
N ARG A 116 -15.32 7.35 -11.38
CA ARG A 116 -15.81 8.25 -10.36
C ARG A 116 -15.66 7.71 -8.95
N ALA A 117 -15.97 6.43 -8.74
CA ALA A 117 -15.87 5.79 -7.44
C ALA A 117 -14.44 5.79 -6.89
N LEU A 118 -13.42 5.72 -7.76
CA LEU A 118 -12.00 5.81 -7.34
C LEU A 118 -11.46 7.25 -7.27
N ASN A 119 -12.28 8.26 -7.55
CA ASN A 119 -11.89 9.67 -7.66
C ASN A 119 -10.80 9.91 -8.72
N LEU A 120 -10.96 9.32 -9.91
CA LEU A 120 -10.04 9.50 -11.03
C LEU A 120 -10.58 10.43 -12.13
N GLN A 121 -11.71 11.11 -11.91
CA GLN A 121 -12.36 11.97 -12.92
C GLN A 121 -11.39 13.00 -13.49
N TYR A 122 -10.68 13.73 -12.61
CA TYR A 122 -9.69 14.74 -13.01
C TYR A 122 -8.64 14.21 -13.99
N PHE A 123 -8.22 12.95 -13.84
CA PHE A 123 -7.24 12.35 -14.76
C PHE A 123 -7.79 12.15 -16.18
N PHE A 124 -9.07 11.82 -16.31
CA PHE A 124 -9.71 11.59 -17.60
C PHE A 124 -10.24 12.89 -18.24
N ASP A 125 -10.70 13.83 -17.41
CA ASP A 125 -11.23 15.11 -17.87
C ASP A 125 -10.10 16.08 -18.26
N GLU A 126 -9.03 16.15 -17.45
CA GLU A 126 -7.91 17.08 -17.61
C GLU A 126 -6.58 16.33 -17.81
N THR A 127 -6.55 15.37 -18.73
CA THR A 127 -5.46 14.39 -18.87
C THR A 127 -4.06 14.99 -19.01
N GLN A 128 -3.89 16.10 -19.73
CA GLN A 128 -2.57 16.70 -19.94
C GLN A 128 -1.98 17.21 -18.61
N GLU A 129 -2.77 18.00 -17.87
CA GLU A 129 -2.36 18.54 -16.57
C GLU A 129 -2.27 17.44 -15.52
N ALA A 130 -3.16 16.46 -15.54
CA ALA A 130 -3.12 15.33 -14.63
C ALA A 130 -1.88 14.46 -14.82
N ILE A 131 -1.39 14.24 -16.05
CA ILE A 131 -0.14 13.52 -16.31
C ILE A 131 1.05 14.29 -15.72
N LEU A 132 1.13 15.60 -15.97
CA LEU A 132 2.20 16.44 -15.41
C LEU A 132 2.13 16.47 -13.88
N GLY A 133 0.92 16.58 -13.32
CA GLY A 133 0.65 16.51 -11.89
C GLY A 133 1.08 15.18 -11.29
N LEU A 134 0.73 14.06 -11.92
CA LEU A 134 1.08 12.72 -11.44
C LEU A 134 2.60 12.49 -11.45
N ILE A 135 3.28 12.87 -12.53
CA ILE A 135 4.73 12.74 -12.65
C ILE A 135 5.44 13.64 -11.61
N SER A 136 4.97 14.86 -11.42
CA SER A 136 5.52 15.80 -10.44
C SER A 136 5.07 15.56 -9.00
N LEU A 137 4.21 14.55 -8.75
CA LEU A 137 3.56 14.28 -7.47
C LEU A 137 2.72 15.45 -6.93
N ARG A 138 2.26 16.36 -7.79
CA ARG A 138 1.25 17.40 -7.48
C ARG A 138 -0.18 16.89 -7.59
N TYR A 139 -0.38 15.75 -8.26
CA TYR A 139 -1.65 15.04 -8.32
C TYR A 139 -1.47 13.63 -7.76
N VAL A 140 -2.02 13.38 -6.58
CA VAL A 140 -1.91 12.13 -5.83
C VAL A 140 -3.28 11.76 -5.25
N PRO A 141 -4.09 10.93 -5.94
CA PRO A 141 -5.37 10.51 -5.37
C PRO A 141 -5.17 9.65 -4.12
N ASN A 142 -6.11 9.78 -3.18
CA ASN A 142 -6.03 9.17 -1.84
C ASN A 142 -5.67 7.67 -1.85
N TYR A 143 -6.20 6.91 -2.81
CA TYR A 143 -5.98 5.46 -2.91
C TYR A 143 -4.50 5.08 -3.16
N PHE A 144 -3.68 6.00 -3.67
CA PHE A 144 -2.28 5.74 -4.08
C PHE A 144 -1.23 6.35 -3.14
N ASP A 145 -1.67 7.17 -2.20
CA ASP A 145 -0.86 8.18 -1.54
C ASP A 145 0.22 7.63 -0.59
N ILE A 146 0.06 6.39 -0.11
CA ILE A 146 1.07 5.77 0.75
C ILE A 146 2.43 5.60 0.05
N LEU A 147 2.46 5.33 -1.27
CA LEU A 147 3.72 5.12 -2.01
C LEU A 147 4.51 6.43 -2.23
N PRO A 148 3.89 7.54 -2.68
CA PRO A 148 4.53 8.86 -2.68
C PRO A 148 5.04 9.28 -1.31
N MET A 149 4.25 9.08 -0.24
CA MET A 149 4.72 9.36 1.13
C MET A 149 6.00 8.57 1.45
N TYR A 150 6.02 7.26 1.16
CA TYR A 150 7.22 6.44 1.35
C TYR A 150 8.43 6.95 0.57
N PHE A 151 8.22 7.35 -0.69
CA PHE A 151 9.27 7.92 -1.52
C PHE A 151 9.91 9.13 -0.82
N VAL A 152 9.11 10.08 -0.34
CA VAL A 152 9.59 11.29 0.35
C VAL A 152 10.34 10.93 1.63
N VAL A 153 9.75 10.10 2.51
CA VAL A 153 10.38 9.72 3.78
C VAL A 153 11.71 8.98 3.56
N MET A 154 11.80 8.15 2.52
CA MET A 154 13.05 7.44 2.21
C MET A 154 14.18 8.38 1.76
N LEU A 155 13.87 9.53 1.13
CA LEU A 155 14.87 10.53 0.74
C LEU A 155 15.58 11.14 1.96
N TRP A 156 14.99 11.06 3.15
CA TRP A 156 15.58 11.60 4.37
C TRP A 156 16.53 10.63 5.08
N ILE A 157 16.57 9.35 4.66
CA ILE A 157 17.46 8.34 5.26
C ILE A 157 18.94 8.78 5.23
N PRO A 158 19.50 9.28 4.11
CA PRO A 158 20.88 9.78 4.08
C PRO A 158 21.14 10.90 5.09
N VAL A 159 20.17 11.81 5.28
CA VAL A 159 20.27 12.94 6.21
C VAL A 159 20.30 12.43 7.65
N VAL A 160 19.31 11.60 8.03
CA VAL A 160 19.23 11.00 9.37
C VAL A 160 20.46 10.14 9.68
N TRP A 161 20.95 9.40 8.69
CA TRP A 161 22.18 8.63 8.85
C TRP A 161 23.41 9.54 9.02
N ALA A 162 23.55 10.61 8.23
CA ALA A 162 24.66 11.56 8.37
C ALA A 162 24.65 12.22 9.76
N LEU A 163 23.50 12.64 10.26
CA LEU A 163 23.34 13.17 11.62
C LEU A 163 23.75 12.14 12.68
N SER A 164 23.45 10.85 12.46
CA SER A 164 23.85 9.79 13.39
C SER A 164 25.37 9.58 13.49
N ARG A 165 26.13 10.05 12.48
CA ARG A 165 27.60 10.05 12.52
C ARG A 165 28.17 11.14 13.40
N MET A 166 27.42 12.23 13.60
CA MET A 166 27.77 13.29 14.53
C MET A 166 27.34 12.91 15.95
N HIS A 167 26.06 12.61 16.14
CA HIS A 167 25.52 12.17 17.41
C HIS A 167 24.15 11.50 17.21
N VAL A 168 23.89 10.37 17.87
CA VAL A 168 22.60 9.66 17.75
C VAL A 168 21.42 10.54 18.17
N ALA A 169 21.59 11.39 19.19
CA ALA A 169 20.53 12.31 19.58
C ALA A 169 20.15 13.31 18.48
N LEU A 170 21.07 13.73 17.60
CA LEU A 170 20.73 14.59 16.46
C LEU A 170 19.87 13.83 15.43
N ALA A 171 20.22 12.56 15.17
CA ALA A 171 19.44 11.70 14.29
C ALA A 171 18.02 11.42 14.82
N LEU A 172 17.82 11.41 16.14
CA LEU A 172 16.51 11.28 16.78
C LEU A 172 15.76 12.61 16.87
N ALA A 173 16.48 13.71 17.13
CA ALA A 173 15.90 15.04 17.23
C ALA A 173 15.38 15.56 15.88
N PHE A 174 16.03 15.20 14.77
CA PHE A 174 15.58 15.62 13.43
C PHE A 174 14.14 15.20 13.09
N PRO A 175 13.76 13.90 13.11
CA PRO A 175 12.39 13.50 12.80
C PRO A 175 11.40 14.06 13.82
N ILE A 176 11.77 14.17 15.10
CA ILE A 176 10.90 14.82 16.11
C ILE A 176 10.68 16.31 15.78
N GLY A 177 11.75 17.02 15.42
CA GLY A 177 11.69 18.43 15.04
C GLY A 177 10.83 18.67 13.81
N VAL A 178 10.94 17.83 12.77
CA VAL A 178 10.08 17.90 11.59
C VAL A 178 8.61 17.66 11.95
N TYR A 179 8.35 16.68 12.80
CA TYR A 179 6.99 16.37 13.27
C TYR A 179 6.37 17.54 14.07
N LEU A 180 7.13 18.16 14.97
CA LEU A 180 6.68 19.33 15.73
C LEU A 180 6.50 20.56 14.82
N ALA A 181 7.41 20.76 13.86
CA ALA A 181 7.31 21.83 12.87
C ALA A 181 6.06 21.68 11.99
N MET A 182 5.68 20.45 11.64
CA MET A 182 4.43 20.18 10.91
C MET A 182 3.21 20.70 11.68
N TRP A 183 3.06 20.37 12.95
CA TRP A 183 1.95 20.87 13.77
C TRP A 183 2.00 22.38 14.00
N HIS A 184 3.20 22.94 14.19
CA HIS A 184 3.35 24.37 14.50
C HIS A 184 3.15 25.28 13.28
N TYR A 185 3.62 24.86 12.11
CA TYR A 185 3.59 25.64 10.87
C TYR A 185 2.53 25.17 9.87
N GLY A 186 1.80 24.08 10.14
CA GLY A 186 0.85 23.50 9.20
C GLY A 186 1.53 22.97 7.93
N LEU A 187 2.65 22.26 8.08
CA LEU A 187 3.41 21.78 6.91
C LEU A 187 2.63 20.68 6.18
N GLU A 188 2.18 20.97 4.97
CA GLU A 188 1.40 20.07 4.13
C GLU A 188 1.89 20.12 2.67
N LEU A 189 1.62 19.05 1.92
CA LEU A 189 1.80 19.01 0.47
C LEU A 189 0.43 18.97 -0.19
N SER A 190 0.21 19.77 -1.23
CA SER A 190 -1.02 19.70 -2.03
C SER A 190 -1.04 18.41 -2.87
N ALA A 191 -2.19 17.74 -2.88
CA ALA A 191 -2.42 16.49 -3.58
C ALA A 191 -3.20 16.65 -4.89
N GLU A 192 -3.71 17.85 -5.18
CA GLU A 192 -4.47 18.18 -6.37
C GLU A 192 -4.20 19.63 -6.81
N PRO A 193 -4.06 19.91 -8.11
CA PRO A 193 -3.80 21.28 -8.59
C PRO A 193 -4.94 22.26 -8.30
N ASP A 194 -6.19 21.80 -8.37
CA ASP A 194 -7.39 22.64 -8.35
C ASP A 194 -8.12 22.63 -7.00
N SER A 195 -7.55 21.95 -5.99
CA SER A 195 -8.12 21.90 -4.64
C SER A 195 -7.04 22.09 -3.58
N ASP A 196 -7.43 22.67 -2.45
CA ASP A 196 -6.56 22.76 -1.26
C ASP A 196 -6.46 21.40 -0.53
N ARG A 197 -6.72 20.28 -1.22
CA ARG A 197 -6.65 18.95 -0.59
C ARG A 197 -5.20 18.60 -0.31
N PRO A 198 -4.83 18.33 0.96
CA PRO A 198 -3.50 17.87 1.26
C PRO A 198 -3.31 16.39 0.91
N TRP A 199 -2.05 15.96 0.88
CA TRP A 199 -1.72 14.54 0.90
C TRP A 199 -2.35 13.90 2.14
N PHE A 200 -3.12 12.83 1.91
CA PHE A 200 -3.74 12.04 2.95
C PHE A 200 -2.71 11.37 3.87
N PHE A 201 -1.55 10.97 3.37
CA PHE A 201 -0.42 10.54 4.20
C PHE A 201 0.62 11.66 4.23
N ASN A 202 0.44 12.64 5.11
CA ASN A 202 1.36 13.78 5.22
C ASN A 202 2.78 13.27 5.56
N PRO A 203 3.79 13.44 4.67
CA PRO A 203 5.12 12.88 4.89
C PRO A 203 5.84 13.51 6.09
N PHE A 204 5.51 14.75 6.46
CA PHE A 204 6.10 15.41 7.64
C PHE A 204 5.63 14.77 8.95
N GLY A 205 4.43 14.19 8.97
CA GLY A 205 3.87 13.44 10.09
C GLY A 205 4.31 11.97 10.09
N TRP A 206 4.07 11.28 8.98
CA TRP A 206 4.28 9.83 8.84
C TRP A 206 5.74 9.38 8.87
N GLN A 207 6.67 10.28 8.55
CA GLN A 207 8.09 10.02 8.76
C GLN A 207 8.41 9.68 10.23
N LEU A 208 7.65 10.17 11.22
CA LEU A 208 7.93 9.92 12.64
C LEU A 208 7.86 8.42 12.96
N ILE A 209 6.80 7.73 12.54
CA ILE A 209 6.66 6.29 12.78
C ILE A 209 7.69 5.49 11.96
N PHE A 210 8.01 5.93 10.74
CA PHE A 210 9.09 5.34 9.95
C PHE A 210 10.43 5.41 10.68
N PHE A 211 10.83 6.60 11.14
CA PHE A 211 12.11 6.79 11.83
C PHE A 211 12.10 6.23 13.26
N THR A 212 10.93 6.08 13.88
CA THR A 212 10.79 5.27 15.11
C THR A 212 11.19 3.83 14.83
N GLY A 213 10.66 3.21 13.77
CA GLY A 213 11.07 1.88 13.31
C GLY A 213 12.55 1.81 12.94
N PHE A 214 13.07 2.83 12.25
CA PHE A 214 14.48 2.94 11.89
C PHE A 214 15.40 2.98 13.12
N ALA A 215 15.01 3.72 14.16
CA ALA A 215 15.78 3.84 15.40
C ALA A 215 15.85 2.50 16.16
N PHE A 216 14.75 1.75 16.22
CA PHE A 216 14.75 0.38 16.74
C PHE A 216 15.61 -0.57 15.89
N GLY A 217 15.45 -0.53 14.55
CA GLY A 217 16.22 -1.37 13.63
C GLY A 217 17.73 -1.07 13.62
N SER A 218 18.10 0.17 13.92
CA SER A 218 19.49 0.61 14.07
C SER A 218 20.09 0.30 15.44
N GLY A 219 19.26 -0.07 16.42
CA GLY A 219 19.66 -0.29 17.81
C GLY A 219 19.93 1.00 18.61
N TRP A 220 19.50 2.16 18.09
CA TRP A 220 19.61 3.45 18.78
C TRP A 220 18.65 3.53 19.97
N ILE A 221 17.46 2.95 19.79
CA ILE A 221 16.46 2.78 20.82
C ILE A 221 16.27 1.28 21.04
N LYS A 222 16.32 0.85 22.30
CA LYS A 222 16.05 -0.54 22.68
C LYS A 222 14.59 -0.67 23.12
N PRO A 223 13.89 -1.75 22.76
CA PRO A 223 12.55 -2.00 23.29
C PRO A 223 12.60 -2.09 24.81
N PRO A 224 11.60 -1.54 25.52
CA PRO A 224 11.58 -1.61 26.97
C PRO A 224 11.51 -3.07 27.44
N ALA A 225 12.20 -3.38 28.54
CA ALA A 225 12.11 -4.69 29.16
C ALA A 225 10.67 -4.98 29.64
N TYR A 226 10.32 -6.26 29.78
CA TYR A 226 9.04 -6.64 30.34
C TYR A 226 8.89 -6.13 31.78
N LYS A 227 7.83 -5.36 32.03
CA LYS A 227 7.39 -4.95 33.36
C LYS A 227 5.87 -5.11 33.43
N ALA A 228 5.35 -5.80 34.43
CA ALA A 228 3.92 -6.10 34.54
C ALA A 228 3.05 -4.82 34.53
N TRP A 229 3.48 -3.78 35.25
CA TRP A 229 2.78 -2.48 35.26
C TRP A 229 2.75 -1.82 33.88
N LEU A 230 3.82 -1.94 33.08
CA LEU A 230 3.88 -1.35 31.74
C LEU A 230 2.97 -2.11 30.78
N ALA A 231 2.95 -3.45 30.87
CA ALA A 231 2.01 -4.27 30.10
C ALA A 231 0.55 -3.94 30.46
N ALA A 232 0.24 -3.80 31.75
CA ALA A 232 -1.08 -3.39 32.21
C ALA A 232 -1.45 -1.98 31.72
N ALA A 233 -0.52 -1.02 31.77
CA ALA A 233 -0.73 0.33 31.27
C ALA A 233 -0.99 0.36 29.76
N CYS A 234 -0.19 -0.36 28.96
CA CYS A 234 -0.41 -0.48 27.52
C CYS A 234 -1.76 -1.13 27.20
N LEU A 235 -2.12 -2.20 27.92
CA LEU A 235 -3.40 -2.88 27.73
C LEU A 235 -4.58 -1.98 28.10
N ALA A 236 -4.51 -1.31 29.25
CA ALA A 236 -5.51 -0.35 29.67
C ALA A 236 -5.66 0.78 28.65
N PHE A 237 -4.55 1.34 28.15
CA PHE A 237 -4.57 2.39 27.14
C PHE A 237 -5.23 1.93 25.83
N VAL A 238 -4.92 0.72 25.35
CA VAL A 238 -5.55 0.15 24.15
C VAL A 238 -7.06 -0.04 24.35
N ILE A 239 -7.48 -0.64 25.48
CA ILE A 239 -8.90 -0.86 25.79
C ILE A 239 -9.65 0.46 25.94
N LEU A 240 -9.10 1.41 26.68
CA LEU A 240 -9.72 2.73 26.92
C LEU A 240 -9.79 3.58 25.64
N SER A 241 -8.99 3.27 24.62
CA SER A 241 -9.03 3.95 23.32
C SER A 241 -10.07 3.36 22.36
N LEU A 242 -10.62 2.16 22.62
CA LEU A 242 -11.63 1.53 21.74
C LEU A 242 -12.89 2.39 21.52
N PRO A 243 -13.44 3.10 22.53
CA PRO A 243 -14.57 4.01 22.32
C PRO A 243 -14.24 5.22 21.42
N LEU A 244 -12.96 5.52 21.23
CA LEU A 244 -12.48 6.59 20.33
C LEU A 244 -12.28 6.10 18.89
N THR A 245 -12.77 4.90 18.56
CA THR A 245 -12.71 4.30 17.22
C THR A 245 -13.03 5.32 16.11
N PRO A 246 -12.37 5.25 14.94
CA PRO A 246 -12.71 6.08 13.79
C PRO A 246 -14.16 5.92 13.31
N ALA A 247 -14.77 4.74 13.46
CA ALA A 247 -16.12 4.45 12.99
C ALA A 247 -17.18 5.17 13.83
N ALA A 248 -17.87 6.15 13.23
CA ALA A 248 -18.86 6.99 13.90
C ALA A 248 -20.05 6.20 14.44
N GLU A 249 -20.50 5.22 13.67
CA GLU A 249 -21.57 4.29 13.99
C GLU A 249 -21.27 3.40 15.22
N LEU A 250 -19.99 3.27 15.61
CA LEU A 250 -19.58 2.50 16.79
C LEU A 250 -19.45 3.37 18.06
N ARG A 251 -19.78 4.67 18.00
CA ARG A 251 -19.78 5.58 19.15
C ARG A 251 -21.23 5.76 19.67
N PRO A 252 -21.66 4.98 20.69
CA PRO A 252 -23.08 4.88 21.07
C PRO A 252 -23.63 6.08 21.84
N THR A 253 -22.80 7.04 22.25
CA THR A 253 -23.23 8.17 23.10
C THR A 253 -22.73 9.51 22.56
N GLU A 254 -23.51 10.56 22.77
CA GLU A 254 -23.14 11.94 22.45
C GLU A 254 -21.84 12.37 23.12
N PHE A 255 -21.59 11.90 24.35
CA PHE A 255 -20.33 12.12 25.06
C PHE A 255 -19.13 11.60 24.26
N LEU A 256 -19.20 10.37 23.74
CA LEU A 256 -18.10 9.78 22.97
C LEU A 256 -17.90 10.47 21.60
N ILE A 257 -18.98 10.93 20.98
CA ILE A 257 -18.91 11.71 19.74
C ILE A 257 -18.17 13.02 19.98
N ARG A 258 -18.53 13.77 21.04
CA ARG A 258 -17.86 15.02 21.43
C ARG A 258 -16.41 14.78 21.83
N LEU A 259 -16.17 13.77 22.67
CA LEU A 259 -14.81 13.42 23.10
C LEU A 259 -13.91 13.09 21.91
N HIS A 260 -14.40 12.34 20.91
CA HIS A 260 -13.66 12.07 19.69
C HIS A 260 -13.37 13.37 18.91
N ALA A 261 -14.35 14.26 18.78
CA ALA A 261 -14.18 15.54 18.09
C ALA A 261 -13.14 16.43 18.78
N ASP A 262 -13.21 16.56 20.11
CA ASP A 262 -12.26 17.33 20.92
C ASP A 262 -10.83 16.76 20.84
N LEU A 263 -10.71 15.44 20.68
CA LEU A 263 -9.44 14.76 20.52
C LEU A 263 -8.99 14.61 19.05
N GLN A 264 -9.72 15.13 18.07
CA GLN A 264 -9.44 14.87 16.65
C GLN A 264 -7.96 15.13 16.26
N PRO A 265 -7.31 16.24 16.67
CA PRO A 265 -5.89 16.46 16.32
C PRO A 265 -4.95 15.38 16.88
N TRP A 266 -5.34 14.73 17.97
CA TRP A 266 -4.58 13.66 18.61
C TRP A 266 -4.82 12.29 17.94
N LEU A 267 -5.98 12.12 17.31
CA LEU A 267 -6.42 10.90 16.65
C LEU A 267 -6.18 10.93 15.13
N ASP A 268 -5.83 12.10 14.59
CA ASP A 268 -5.73 12.39 13.17
C ASP A 268 -4.87 11.36 12.42
N LYS A 269 -5.42 10.80 11.34
CA LYS A 269 -4.71 9.83 10.52
C LYS A 269 -3.78 10.50 9.51
N THR A 270 -4.20 11.64 8.96
CA THR A 270 -3.47 12.36 7.93
C THR A 270 -2.10 12.83 8.40
N HIS A 271 -2.09 13.41 9.59
CA HIS A 271 -0.94 14.02 10.27
C HIS A 271 -0.24 13.08 11.25
N LEU A 272 -0.73 11.84 11.39
CA LEU A 272 -0.28 10.88 12.41
C LEU A 272 -0.36 11.51 13.82
N GLY A 273 -1.57 11.66 14.34
CA GLY A 273 -1.84 12.22 15.65
C GLY A 273 -1.05 11.55 16.79
N PRO A 274 -0.63 12.30 17.83
CA PRO A 274 0.19 11.73 18.90
C PRO A 274 -0.44 10.54 19.63
N LEU A 275 -1.77 10.51 19.82
CA LEU A 275 -2.45 9.35 20.43
C LEU A 275 -2.43 8.14 19.50
N ARG A 276 -2.53 8.34 18.17
CA ARG A 276 -2.41 7.25 17.18
C ARG A 276 -1.01 6.65 17.18
N TRP A 277 0.05 7.46 17.21
CA TRP A 277 1.43 6.99 17.30
C TRP A 277 1.71 6.23 18.61
N THR A 278 1.28 6.78 19.76
CA THR A 278 1.46 6.12 21.06
C THR A 278 0.62 4.85 21.18
N TYR A 279 -0.60 4.82 20.62
CA TYR A 279 -1.45 3.62 20.56
C TYR A 279 -0.76 2.51 19.78
N PHE A 280 -0.18 2.83 18.62
CA PHE A 280 0.61 1.88 17.85
C PHE A 280 1.78 1.31 18.66
N LEU A 281 2.53 2.14 19.39
CA LEU A 281 3.66 1.68 20.20
C LEU A 281 3.21 0.79 21.37
N ALA A 282 2.09 1.10 22.01
CA ALA A 282 1.50 0.27 23.05
C ALA A 282 1.08 -1.10 22.49
N LEU A 283 0.41 -1.13 21.33
CA LEU A 283 0.04 -2.36 20.65
C LEU A 283 1.27 -3.18 20.24
N ALA A 284 2.29 -2.53 19.66
CA ALA A 284 3.53 -3.18 19.27
C ALA A 284 4.23 -3.81 20.49
N TYR A 285 4.27 -3.12 21.63
CA TYR A 285 4.80 -3.67 22.88
C TYR A 285 4.03 -4.92 23.31
N LEU A 286 2.69 -4.86 23.40
CA LEU A 286 1.85 -6.01 23.77
C LEU A 286 2.04 -7.21 22.84
N VAL A 287 2.11 -6.96 21.53
CA VAL A 287 2.35 -8.01 20.52
C VAL A 287 3.70 -8.67 20.73
N THR A 288 4.76 -7.92 21.07
CA THR A 288 6.07 -8.54 21.38
C THR A 288 6.02 -9.44 22.62
N LEU A 289 5.15 -9.16 23.59
CA LEU A 289 4.97 -10.00 24.77
C LEU A 289 4.26 -11.31 24.42
N ILE A 290 3.18 -11.22 23.64
CA ILE A 290 2.40 -12.39 23.19
C ILE A 290 3.29 -13.35 22.38
N LEU A 291 4.21 -12.81 21.58
CA LEU A 291 5.04 -13.58 20.67
C LEU A 291 6.38 -14.01 21.25
N ARG A 292 6.68 -13.67 22.51
CA ARG A 292 7.99 -13.91 23.14
C ARG A 292 8.42 -15.38 23.09
N ASN A 293 7.46 -16.31 23.06
CA ASN A 293 7.70 -17.75 23.04
C ASN A 293 7.14 -18.44 21.78
N CYS A 294 6.75 -17.69 20.75
CA CYS A 294 6.14 -18.23 19.53
C CYS A 294 7.16 -18.40 18.38
N GLU A 295 8.45 -18.49 18.70
CA GLU A 295 9.52 -18.55 17.70
C GLU A 295 9.46 -19.83 16.86
N ASP A 296 9.09 -20.95 17.47
CA ASP A 296 8.90 -22.22 16.77
C ASP A 296 7.72 -22.17 15.78
N GLY A 297 6.67 -21.42 16.13
CA GLY A 297 5.50 -21.20 15.27
C GLY A 297 5.85 -20.49 13.96
N LEU A 298 6.86 -19.61 13.99
CA LEU A 298 7.35 -18.88 12.80
C LEU A 298 8.12 -19.76 11.81
N ASN A 299 8.58 -20.93 12.26
CA ASN A 299 9.23 -21.92 11.40
C ASN A 299 8.23 -22.94 10.81
N SER A 300 6.95 -22.85 11.17
CA SER A 300 5.92 -23.76 10.68
C SER A 300 5.64 -23.58 9.18
N LYS A 301 5.26 -24.68 8.51
CA LYS A 301 4.87 -24.63 7.08
C LYS A 301 3.60 -23.78 6.84
N ALA A 302 2.78 -23.60 7.87
CA ALA A 302 1.51 -22.87 7.79
C ALA A 302 1.70 -21.35 7.63
N VAL A 303 2.69 -20.76 8.31
CA VAL A 303 2.96 -19.31 8.23
C VAL A 303 3.90 -18.92 7.10
N ARG A 304 4.58 -19.90 6.50
CA ARG A 304 5.55 -19.69 5.43
C ARG A 304 4.99 -18.90 4.23
N PRO A 305 3.76 -19.15 3.73
CA PRO A 305 3.18 -18.33 2.65
C PRO A 305 3.06 -16.85 3.04
N VAL A 306 2.67 -16.55 4.28
CA VAL A 306 2.56 -15.17 4.79
C VAL A 306 3.94 -14.52 4.89
N ILE A 307 4.94 -15.25 5.35
CA ILE A 307 6.34 -14.79 5.35
C ILE A 307 6.78 -14.48 3.92
N GLU A 308 6.65 -15.42 2.99
CA GLU A 308 7.01 -15.25 1.57
C GLU A 308 6.33 -14.02 0.95
N MET A 309 5.08 -13.75 1.33
CA MET A 309 4.36 -12.55 0.94
C MET A 309 5.02 -11.26 1.45
N GLY A 310 5.38 -11.20 2.73
CA GLY A 310 6.11 -10.06 3.27
C GLY A 310 7.51 -9.86 2.67
N GLN A 311 8.15 -10.93 2.21
CA GLN A 311 9.41 -10.86 1.48
C GLN A 311 9.29 -10.19 0.11
N GLN A 312 8.10 -10.22 -0.48
CA GLN A 312 7.76 -9.65 -1.79
C GLN A 312 6.86 -8.41 -1.65
N SER A 313 7.05 -7.61 -0.59
CA SER A 313 6.04 -6.62 -0.19
C SER A 313 5.64 -5.61 -1.26
N LEU A 314 6.56 -5.09 -2.07
CA LEU A 314 6.23 -4.06 -3.08
C LEU A 314 5.33 -4.61 -4.20
N PRO A 315 5.70 -5.68 -4.93
CA PRO A 315 4.83 -6.23 -5.96
C PRO A 315 3.53 -6.81 -5.38
N ILE A 316 3.55 -7.41 -4.19
CA ILE A 316 2.31 -7.86 -3.55
C ILE A 316 1.43 -6.68 -3.14
N PHE A 317 2.00 -5.58 -2.66
CA PHE A 317 1.23 -4.37 -2.36
C PHE A 317 0.51 -3.86 -3.61
N MET A 318 1.21 -3.74 -4.75
CA MET A 318 0.57 -3.33 -6.01
C MET A 318 -0.58 -4.27 -6.40
N LEU A 319 -0.35 -5.58 -6.30
CA LEU A 319 -1.37 -6.58 -6.60
C LEU A 319 -2.56 -6.50 -5.62
N THR A 320 -2.27 -6.26 -4.35
CA THR A 320 -3.28 -6.09 -3.30
C THR A 320 -4.20 -4.93 -3.65
N MET A 321 -3.65 -3.75 -3.94
CA MET A 321 -4.44 -2.56 -4.26
C MET A 321 -5.30 -2.76 -5.52
N ALA A 322 -4.77 -3.44 -6.54
CA ALA A 322 -5.54 -3.76 -7.75
C ALA A 322 -6.66 -4.77 -7.49
N LEU A 323 -6.35 -5.88 -6.82
CA LEU A 323 -7.34 -6.92 -6.52
C LEU A 323 -8.40 -6.45 -5.53
N SER A 324 -8.05 -5.58 -4.58
CA SER A 324 -9.02 -4.99 -3.66
C SER A 324 -10.09 -4.21 -4.42
N TYR A 325 -9.67 -3.40 -5.40
CA TYR A 325 -10.63 -2.64 -6.20
C TYR A 325 -11.48 -3.53 -7.11
N VAL A 326 -10.87 -4.52 -7.76
CA VAL A 326 -11.61 -5.56 -8.51
C VAL A 326 -12.58 -6.33 -7.61
N GLY A 327 -12.19 -6.62 -6.38
CA GLY A 327 -13.05 -7.24 -5.37
C GLY A 327 -14.29 -6.39 -5.08
N GLY A 328 -14.14 -5.07 -4.98
CA GLY A 328 -15.25 -4.14 -4.85
C GLY A 328 -16.22 -4.22 -6.03
N MET A 329 -15.68 -4.18 -7.26
CA MET A 329 -16.50 -4.35 -8.46
C MET A 329 -17.30 -5.66 -8.43
N ILE A 330 -16.69 -6.77 -7.97
CA ILE A 330 -17.39 -8.05 -7.83
C ILE A 330 -18.53 -7.94 -6.79
N LEU A 331 -18.31 -7.28 -5.67
CA LEU A 331 -19.36 -7.07 -4.65
C LEU A 331 -20.50 -6.17 -5.15
N ASP A 332 -20.17 -5.13 -5.92
CA ASP A 332 -21.16 -4.23 -6.51
C ASP A 332 -22.08 -4.98 -7.50
N GLN A 333 -21.50 -5.85 -8.33
CA GLN A 333 -22.24 -6.54 -9.39
C GLN A 333 -22.97 -7.80 -8.94
N PHE A 334 -22.37 -8.57 -8.03
CA PHE A 334 -22.92 -9.86 -7.61
C PHE A 334 -23.61 -9.79 -6.24
N GLY A 335 -23.48 -8.67 -5.54
CA GLY A 335 -24.09 -8.40 -4.25
C GLY A 335 -23.25 -8.86 -3.05
N HIS A 336 -23.75 -8.53 -1.86
CA HIS A 336 -23.05 -8.68 -0.59
C HIS A 336 -23.44 -9.95 0.18
N GLY A 337 -23.87 -11.00 -0.55
CA GLY A 337 -24.22 -12.27 0.08
C GLY A 337 -22.99 -12.95 0.73
N MET A 338 -23.20 -13.67 1.83
CA MET A 338 -22.13 -14.33 2.60
C MET A 338 -21.18 -15.17 1.73
N VAL A 339 -21.70 -15.88 0.72
CA VAL A 339 -20.90 -16.71 -0.19
C VAL A 339 -19.96 -15.86 -1.04
N ILE A 340 -20.46 -14.74 -1.58
CA ILE A 340 -19.68 -13.85 -2.45
C ILE A 340 -18.64 -13.11 -1.62
N LEU A 341 -19.02 -12.57 -0.46
CA LEU A 341 -18.09 -11.96 0.50
C LEU A 341 -16.96 -12.91 0.86
N ALA A 342 -17.28 -14.17 1.21
CA ALA A 342 -16.28 -15.18 1.51
C ALA A 342 -15.41 -15.51 0.29
N ALA A 343 -16.00 -15.63 -0.91
CA ALA A 343 -15.26 -15.91 -2.13
C ALA A 343 -14.28 -14.79 -2.51
N VAL A 344 -14.70 -13.52 -2.43
CA VAL A 344 -13.84 -12.36 -2.72
C VAL A 344 -12.70 -12.26 -1.70
N ASN A 345 -13.01 -12.32 -0.40
CA ASN A 345 -12.01 -12.16 0.64
C ASN A 345 -11.03 -13.36 0.70
N LEU A 346 -11.54 -14.58 0.81
CA LEU A 346 -10.69 -15.78 0.90
C LEU A 346 -10.00 -16.10 -0.41
N GLY A 347 -10.70 -15.95 -1.54
CA GLY A 347 -10.12 -16.14 -2.87
C GLY A 347 -9.02 -15.13 -3.16
N GLY A 348 -9.23 -13.85 -2.83
CA GLY A 348 -8.21 -12.82 -2.95
C GLY A 348 -6.99 -13.08 -2.05
N CYS A 349 -7.21 -13.47 -0.79
CA CYS A 349 -6.12 -13.86 0.12
C CYS A 349 -5.33 -15.06 -0.42
N ALA A 350 -6.02 -16.11 -0.87
CA ALA A 350 -5.38 -17.29 -1.44
C ALA A 350 -4.57 -16.94 -2.69
N PHE A 351 -5.11 -16.07 -3.56
CA PHE A 351 -4.42 -15.61 -4.75
C PHE A 351 -3.16 -14.81 -4.42
N LEU A 352 -3.22 -13.88 -3.44
CA LEU A 352 -2.05 -13.11 -2.99
C LEU A 352 -0.94 -14.02 -2.43
N LEU A 353 -1.31 -15.02 -1.62
CA LEU A 353 -0.37 -16.01 -1.08
C LEU A 353 0.26 -16.86 -2.18
N LEU A 354 -0.52 -17.28 -3.18
CA LEU A 354 -0.03 -18.02 -4.32
C LEU A 354 0.90 -17.15 -5.19
N ALA A 355 0.50 -15.91 -5.47
CA ALA A 355 1.30 -14.96 -6.25
C ALA A 355 2.66 -14.70 -5.58
N ALA A 356 2.69 -14.54 -4.26
CA ALA A 356 3.91 -14.37 -3.48
C ALA A 356 4.86 -15.57 -3.64
N ARG A 357 4.32 -16.78 -3.49
CA ARG A 357 5.07 -18.02 -3.64
C ARG A 357 5.60 -18.21 -5.06
N THR A 358 4.78 -17.92 -6.07
CA THR A 358 5.18 -17.95 -7.48
C THR A 358 6.30 -16.95 -7.76
N MET A 359 6.20 -15.73 -7.23
CA MET A 359 7.28 -14.73 -7.37
C MET A 359 8.57 -15.16 -6.67
N ALA A 360 8.47 -15.76 -5.48
CA ALA A 360 9.63 -16.31 -4.78
C ALA A 360 10.29 -17.44 -5.58
N TRP A 361 9.47 -18.34 -6.15
CA TRP A 361 9.94 -19.41 -7.03
C TRP A 361 10.60 -18.85 -8.29
N LEU A 362 9.99 -17.91 -9.02
CA LEU A 362 10.58 -17.27 -10.20
C LEU A 362 11.93 -16.60 -9.89
N LYS A 363 12.04 -15.92 -8.74
CA LYS A 363 13.31 -15.29 -8.30
C LYS A 363 14.41 -16.30 -7.99
N SER A 364 14.06 -17.54 -7.65
CA SER A 364 15.04 -18.62 -7.47
C SER A 364 15.66 -19.11 -8.79
N SER A 365 15.21 -18.60 -9.95
CA SER A 365 15.69 -19.01 -11.28
C SER A 365 15.64 -20.54 -11.46
N PRO A 366 14.46 -21.17 -11.35
CA PRO A 366 14.30 -22.63 -11.33
C PRO A 366 14.88 -23.31 -12.58
N TRP A 367 14.87 -22.60 -13.71
CA TRP A 367 15.48 -23.04 -14.96
C TRP A 367 17.02 -23.19 -14.86
N LYS A 368 17.73 -22.36 -14.07
CA LYS A 368 19.19 -22.50 -13.88
C LYS A 368 19.55 -23.73 -13.05
N ALA A 369 18.76 -24.03 -12.02
CA ALA A 369 18.94 -25.20 -11.17
C ALA A 369 18.68 -26.53 -11.90
N GLN A 370 17.99 -26.49 -13.05
CA GLN A 370 17.82 -27.63 -13.94
C GLN A 370 19.01 -27.78 -14.90
N THR A 371 19.53 -26.69 -15.44
CA THR A 371 20.73 -26.70 -16.30
C THR A 371 21.97 -27.22 -15.54
N GLU A 372 22.15 -26.82 -14.29
CA GLU A 372 23.27 -27.30 -13.45
C GLU A 372 23.13 -28.79 -13.08
N ARG A 373 21.90 -29.28 -12.84
CA ARG A 373 21.65 -30.70 -12.60
C ARG A 373 21.84 -31.57 -13.85
N GLY A 374 21.47 -31.06 -15.02
CA GLY A 374 21.76 -31.71 -16.30
C GLY A 374 23.26 -31.75 -16.60
N ALA A 375 23.98 -30.64 -16.37
CA ALA A 375 25.42 -30.53 -16.58
C ALA A 375 26.23 -31.46 -15.65
N PHE A 376 25.81 -31.62 -14.38
CA PHE A 376 26.44 -32.57 -13.46
C PHE A 376 26.16 -34.04 -13.86
N SER A 377 24.99 -34.32 -14.42
CA SER A 377 24.64 -35.66 -14.93
C SER A 377 25.43 -36.02 -16.20
N SER A 378 25.76 -35.05 -17.06
CA SER A 378 26.56 -35.26 -18.26
C SER A 378 28.07 -35.24 -18.01
N ALA A 379 28.55 -34.46 -17.02
CA ALA A 379 29.95 -34.44 -16.64
C ALA A 379 30.43 -35.73 -15.94
N GLY A 380 29.49 -36.54 -15.41
CA GLY A 380 29.77 -37.89 -14.92
C GLY A 380 29.93 -38.95 -16.02
N GLN A 381 29.71 -38.62 -17.30
CA GLN A 381 29.74 -39.58 -18.42
C GLN A 381 30.71 -39.23 -19.56
N GLY A 382 31.50 -38.17 -19.46
CA GLY A 382 32.44 -37.81 -20.51
C GLY A 382 33.61 -36.96 -20.00
N ALA A 383 34.72 -37.62 -19.69
CA ALA A 383 36.02 -36.95 -19.68
C ALA A 383 36.48 -36.74 -21.14
N GLU A 384 37.26 -35.69 -21.36
CA GLU A 384 37.88 -35.22 -22.62
C GLU A 384 37.01 -34.38 -23.59
N SER A 385 37.06 -33.06 -23.40
CA SER A 385 37.60 -32.14 -24.44
C SER A 385 37.64 -30.70 -23.90
N THR A 386 38.72 -30.00 -24.25
CA THR A 386 39.06 -28.63 -23.84
C THR A 386 38.01 -27.61 -24.35
N PRO A 387 37.56 -26.62 -23.55
CA PRO A 387 36.60 -25.64 -24.05
C PRO A 387 37.32 -24.48 -24.77
N PRO A 388 36.75 -23.90 -25.84
CA PRO A 388 37.23 -22.64 -26.38
C PRO A 388 36.78 -21.47 -25.49
N ILE A 389 37.61 -20.43 -25.44
CA ILE A 389 37.35 -19.17 -24.73
C ILE A 389 36.15 -18.46 -25.38
N PRO A 390 35.07 -18.12 -24.64
CA PRO A 390 33.99 -17.32 -25.20
C PRO A 390 34.40 -15.84 -25.17
N LEU A 391 34.70 -15.30 -26.37
CA LEU A 391 34.58 -13.89 -26.67
C LEU A 391 33.07 -13.56 -26.66
N PHE A 392 32.67 -12.44 -26.03
CA PHE A 392 31.30 -11.95 -25.80
C PHE A 392 30.61 -12.42 -24.50
N ALA A 393 30.67 -11.54 -23.50
CA ALA A 393 29.76 -11.52 -22.37
C ALA A 393 28.41 -10.91 -22.80
N PRO A 394 27.25 -11.57 -22.59
CA PRO A 394 25.98 -10.91 -22.81
C PRO A 394 25.68 -9.98 -21.63
N LEU A 395 25.54 -8.69 -21.95
CA LEU A 395 24.95 -7.68 -21.05
C LEU A 395 23.57 -8.17 -20.58
N SER A 396 23.50 -8.76 -19.40
CA SER A 396 22.25 -9.19 -18.76
C SER A 396 22.08 -8.50 -17.42
N SER A 397 21.82 -7.19 -17.46
CA SER A 397 21.53 -6.39 -16.26
C SER A 397 20.29 -5.48 -16.37
N GLY A 398 19.41 -5.69 -17.36
CA GLY A 398 18.15 -4.93 -17.50
C GLY A 398 16.86 -5.67 -17.13
N LEU A 399 16.83 -7.02 -17.20
CA LEU A 399 15.57 -7.78 -17.28
C LEU A 399 15.07 -8.42 -15.97
N LYS A 400 15.41 -7.87 -14.79
CA LYS A 400 14.99 -8.44 -13.49
C LYS A 400 13.67 -7.89 -12.93
N GLN A 401 12.89 -7.14 -13.71
CA GLN A 401 11.63 -6.52 -13.23
C GLN A 401 10.38 -6.79 -14.09
N ILE A 402 10.44 -7.72 -15.05
CA ILE A 402 9.30 -8.07 -15.90
C ILE A 402 8.15 -8.88 -15.23
N PRO A 403 8.28 -9.55 -14.06
CA PRO A 403 7.15 -10.32 -13.51
C PRO A 403 5.93 -9.47 -13.12
N ALA A 404 6.10 -8.17 -12.83
CA ALA A 404 4.98 -7.32 -12.40
C ALA A 404 4.07 -6.91 -13.56
N VAL A 405 4.63 -6.68 -14.76
CA VAL A 405 3.88 -6.25 -15.96
C VAL A 405 3.12 -7.42 -16.58
N VAL A 406 3.73 -8.62 -16.61
CA VAL A 406 3.07 -9.84 -17.13
C VAL A 406 1.94 -10.31 -16.21
N PHE A 407 2.06 -10.07 -14.90
CA PHE A 407 1.01 -10.44 -13.94
C PHE A 407 -0.14 -9.42 -13.89
N ALA A 408 0.15 -8.12 -14.08
CA ALA A 408 -0.85 -7.09 -14.33
C ALA A 408 -1.68 -7.40 -15.60
N GLY A 409 -1.03 -7.92 -16.64
CA GLY A 409 -1.71 -8.43 -17.84
C GLY A 409 -2.66 -9.61 -17.56
N PHE A 410 -2.36 -10.46 -16.57
CA PHE A 410 -3.23 -11.58 -16.18
C PHE A 410 -4.47 -11.12 -15.40
N VAL A 411 -4.34 -10.09 -14.56
CA VAL A 411 -5.48 -9.46 -13.86
C VAL A 411 -6.39 -8.72 -14.85
N ALA A 412 -5.84 -8.11 -15.90
CA ALA A 412 -6.61 -7.51 -16.99
C ALA A 412 -7.24 -8.55 -17.96
N ALA A 413 -6.67 -9.75 -18.07
CA ALA A 413 -7.15 -10.79 -18.97
C ALA A 413 -8.42 -11.50 -18.46
N VAL A 414 -8.66 -11.54 -17.14
CA VAL A 414 -9.84 -12.20 -16.56
C VAL A 414 -11.14 -11.47 -16.97
N PRO A 415 -11.25 -10.13 -16.89
CA PRO A 415 -12.41 -9.39 -17.43
C PRO A 415 -12.57 -9.54 -18.95
N LEU A 416 -11.46 -9.54 -19.72
CA LEU A 416 -11.47 -9.73 -21.18
C LEU A 416 -11.97 -11.13 -21.59
N TYR A 417 -11.58 -12.17 -20.86
CA TYR A 417 -12.04 -13.55 -21.07
C TYR A 417 -13.52 -13.72 -20.70
N LEU A 418 -14.01 -12.99 -19.69
CA LEU A 418 -15.43 -12.97 -19.30
C LEU A 418 -16.28 -12.16 -20.30
N SER A 419 -15.73 -11.08 -20.86
CA SER A 419 -16.37 -10.28 -21.92
C SER A 419 -16.60 -11.09 -23.20
N GLN A 420 -15.64 -11.94 -23.59
CA GLN A 420 -15.79 -12.81 -24.78
C GLN A 420 -16.90 -13.86 -24.65
N LYS A 421 -17.32 -14.23 -23.42
CA LYS A 421 -18.45 -15.16 -23.20
C LYS A 421 -19.82 -14.47 -23.21
N GLY A 422 -19.88 -13.14 -23.19
CA GLY A 422 -21.11 -12.37 -23.33
C GLY A 422 -21.51 -12.07 -24.78
N THR A 423 -20.66 -12.39 -25.76
CA THR A 423 -20.85 -12.00 -27.17
C THR A 423 -21.56 -13.08 -28.00
N VAL A 424 -22.66 -13.64 -27.49
CA VAL A 424 -23.62 -14.41 -28.31
C VAL A 424 -25.05 -14.05 -27.93
N ALA A 425 -25.44 -12.79 -28.15
CA ALA A 425 -26.82 -12.43 -28.44
C ALA A 425 -26.91 -11.01 -29.01
N GLN A 426 -27.36 -10.93 -30.26
CA GLN A 426 -28.01 -9.78 -30.91
C GLN A 426 -27.13 -8.68 -31.53
N TYR A 427 -26.56 -9.00 -32.69
CA TYR A 427 -26.71 -8.11 -33.84
C TYR A 427 -28.07 -8.33 -34.48
N SER A 428 -28.91 -7.29 -34.61
CA SER A 428 -29.85 -7.03 -35.73
C SER A 428 -31.10 -6.23 -35.33
N VAL A 429 -31.02 -4.88 -35.24
CA VAL A 429 -32.11 -3.99 -35.71
C VAL A 429 -31.50 -2.64 -36.10
N LEU A 430 -30.85 -2.57 -37.26
CA LEU A 430 -30.63 -1.32 -37.98
C LEU A 430 -30.92 -1.55 -39.47
N ALA A 431 -32.19 -1.81 -39.78
CA ALA A 431 -32.79 -1.65 -41.11
C ALA A 431 -34.27 -2.07 -41.06
N MET A 432 -35.18 -1.14 -40.75
CA MET A 432 -36.51 -1.02 -41.38
C MET A 432 -37.35 0.05 -40.66
N ARG A 433 -37.38 1.26 -41.24
CA ARG A 433 -38.57 2.07 -41.60
C ARG A 433 -38.21 3.55 -41.63
N GLY A 434 -38.19 4.10 -42.85
CA GLY A 434 -38.31 5.53 -43.06
C GLY A 434 -39.77 6.00 -43.01
N ALA A 435 -39.88 7.32 -43.15
CA ALA A 435 -41.08 8.13 -43.45
C ALA A 435 -42.10 8.35 -42.31
N GLY A 436 -42.33 9.64 -42.01
CA GLY A 436 -43.45 10.13 -41.21
C GLY A 436 -43.13 11.45 -40.54
N GLY A 437 -43.63 12.56 -41.09
CA GLY A 437 -43.29 13.91 -40.68
C GLY A 437 -44.19 14.53 -39.61
N ALA A 438 -43.83 15.78 -39.33
CA ALA A 438 -44.66 16.94 -39.02
C ALA A 438 -44.94 17.31 -37.55
N PHE A 439 -44.90 18.64 -37.38
CA PHE A 439 -45.44 19.51 -36.33
C PHE A 439 -44.68 19.62 -34.99
N THR A 440 -44.10 20.80 -34.76
CA THR A 440 -44.61 21.73 -33.73
C THR A 440 -44.00 23.13 -33.94
N GLU A 441 -44.86 24.06 -34.37
CA GLU A 441 -44.66 25.52 -34.23
C GLU A 441 -45.13 25.94 -32.82
N ASP A 442 -44.43 26.95 -32.30
CA ASP A 442 -44.90 28.08 -31.47
C ASP A 442 -45.65 27.83 -30.14
N HIS A 443 -45.04 28.26 -29.03
CA HIS A 443 -45.28 29.61 -28.51
C HIS A 443 -44.55 29.87 -27.17
N VAL A 444 -43.74 30.95 -27.17
CA VAL A 444 -43.76 32.11 -26.25
C VAL A 444 -43.39 31.92 -24.76
N GLY A 445 -42.39 32.72 -24.33
CA GLY A 445 -42.41 33.31 -22.98
C GLY A 445 -41.07 33.52 -22.29
N ASN A 446 -40.19 34.35 -22.83
CA ASN A 446 -38.95 34.80 -22.18
C ASN A 446 -39.22 35.96 -21.18
N ALA A 447 -38.60 35.86 -19.99
CA ALA A 447 -38.09 36.88 -19.06
C ALA A 447 -38.79 38.26 -18.87
N ALA A 448 -39.00 38.67 -17.60
CA ALA A 448 -38.10 39.62 -16.90
C ALA A 448 -38.71 40.29 -15.62
N SER A 449 -37.83 40.60 -14.67
CA SER A 449 -37.85 41.72 -13.68
C SER A 449 -38.54 41.60 -12.28
N VAL A 450 -37.79 41.12 -11.25
CA VAL A 450 -37.18 41.85 -10.07
C VAL A 450 -38.00 42.98 -9.37
N PRO A 451 -37.89 43.30 -8.04
CA PRO A 451 -37.77 42.52 -6.78
C PRO A 451 -38.66 43.06 -5.59
N ARG A 452 -38.80 42.32 -4.47
CA ARG A 452 -38.80 42.89 -3.08
C ARG A 452 -38.98 41.84 -1.94
N ASN A 453 -37.98 41.79 -1.06
CA ASN A 453 -38.02 41.78 0.42
C ASN A 453 -39.13 41.00 1.17
N LEU A 454 -38.75 39.99 1.99
CA LEU A 454 -38.73 40.00 3.47
C LEU A 454 -38.71 38.58 4.09
N GLU A 455 -37.89 38.46 5.15
CA GLU A 455 -38.03 37.59 6.35
C GLU A 455 -37.61 36.09 6.31
N LEU A 456 -36.52 35.81 7.04
CA LEU A 456 -36.23 34.59 7.83
C LEU A 456 -37.07 34.61 9.14
N PRO A 457 -37.11 33.58 10.05
CA PRO A 457 -36.57 32.18 10.03
C PRO A 457 -37.51 31.06 10.60
N ARG A 458 -37.18 29.78 10.31
CA ARG A 458 -37.30 28.53 11.15
C ARG A 458 -38.71 28.08 11.65
N PRO A 459 -38.94 26.84 12.17
CA PRO A 459 -38.12 25.96 13.02
C PRO A 459 -37.06 25.10 12.32
#